data_AF-A0A2V6VI02-F1
#
_entry.id   AF-A0A2V6VI02-F1
#
_cell.length_a   1.000
_cell.length_b   1.000
_cell.length_c   1.000
_cell.angle_alpha   90.00
_cell.angle_beta   90.00
_cell.angle_gamma   90.00
#
_symmetry.space_group_name_H-M   'P 1'
#
loop_
_entity.id
_entity.type
_entity.pdbx_description
1 polymer ?
#
loop_
_entity_poly.entity_id
_entity_poly.type
_entity_poly.pdbx_seq_one_letter_code
_entity_poly.pdbx_strand_id
1 'polypeptide(L)'
;MTRLCDELLQGAIDLHQHAAPSVFERVTDDIGLALESRQRGMRAVLLKAHEHDTTGRAALVRRQVPGIETFGGIVLNHSVGGLNPQAVDGCIKLGGRMVWMPTLSARHHIGFFGGSHFGASMRARADAVERKTTEHKTLTGLSVLDAHSALLPGVREILELITAADICLSTGHLSLPEIRVLVKEARSIGVRKILITHPDLALSGMSLEDQQALAADGAILEKDSRESRRRTSGRWSRKIQQGSWESTRGFEEVTRRRTPHRWQGRIAGSA
;
A
#
# COMPACT_ATOMS: atom_id res chain seq x y z
N MET A 1 -18.13 17.74 20.98
CA MET A 1 -18.72 17.73 19.62
C MET A 1 -17.95 16.74 18.78
N THR A 2 -18.58 15.62 18.41
CA THR A 2 -18.08 14.68 17.40
C THR A 2 -18.07 15.39 16.05
N ARG A 3 -16.96 15.41 15.32
CA ARG A 3 -16.94 15.96 13.96
C ARG A 3 -17.55 14.93 13.01
N LEU A 4 -18.16 15.35 11.90
CA LEU A 4 -18.65 14.44 10.84
C LEU A 4 -17.59 13.42 10.40
N CYS A 5 -16.31 13.81 10.43
CA CYS A 5 -15.20 12.90 10.13
C CYS A 5 -15.04 11.77 11.16
N ASP A 6 -15.33 12.00 12.44
CA ASP A 6 -15.13 11.00 13.49
C ASP A 6 -16.19 9.88 13.43
N GLU A 7 -17.40 10.16 12.92
CA GLU A 7 -18.43 9.15 12.66
C GLU A 7 -18.00 8.19 11.53
N LEU A 8 -17.41 8.72 10.46
CA LEU A 8 -16.90 7.92 9.34
C LEU A 8 -15.72 7.02 9.72
N LEU A 9 -15.01 7.35 10.80
CA LEU A 9 -13.86 6.57 11.28
C LEU A 9 -14.27 5.39 12.16
N GLN A 10 -15.51 5.34 12.66
CA GLN A 10 -15.96 4.25 13.51
C GLN A 10 -15.91 2.91 12.76
N GLY A 11 -15.09 1.99 13.26
CA GLY A 11 -14.87 0.68 12.63
C GLY A 11 -14.05 0.72 11.34
N ALA A 12 -13.57 1.90 10.91
CA ALA A 12 -12.83 2.05 9.67
C ALA A 12 -11.46 1.37 9.73
N ILE A 13 -10.95 1.03 8.54
CA ILE A 13 -9.61 0.50 8.34
C ILE A 13 -8.88 1.43 7.38
N ASP A 14 -7.73 1.94 7.79
CA ASP A 14 -6.86 2.69 6.91
C ASP A 14 -5.78 1.78 6.32
N LEU A 15 -5.74 1.72 4.99
CA LEU A 15 -4.91 0.77 4.24
C LEU A 15 -3.57 1.36 3.78
N HIS A 16 -3.32 2.66 3.98
CA HIS A 16 -2.18 3.34 3.37
C HIS A 16 -1.65 4.46 4.25
N GLN A 17 -1.05 4.09 5.39
CA GLN A 17 -0.45 5.04 6.30
C GLN A 17 1.08 4.99 6.29
N HIS A 18 1.70 6.15 6.18
CA HIS A 18 3.15 6.30 6.31
C HIS A 18 3.47 6.96 7.65
N ALA A 19 4.03 6.18 8.57
CA ALA A 19 4.47 6.65 9.88
C ALA A 19 5.98 6.47 10.06
N ALA A 20 6.57 7.21 11.00
CA ALA A 20 7.98 7.08 11.32
C ALA A 20 8.27 5.69 11.95
N PRO A 21 9.48 5.13 11.75
CA PRO A 21 10.62 5.68 10.99
C PRO A 21 10.40 5.66 9.47
N SER A 22 10.96 6.65 8.77
CA SER A 22 10.93 6.78 7.31
C SER A 22 12.04 7.76 6.88
N VAL A 23 12.50 7.68 5.62
CA VAL A 23 13.42 8.69 5.06
C VAL A 23 12.71 10.02 4.82
N PHE A 24 11.38 10.00 4.88
CA PHE A 24 10.53 11.18 4.87
C PHE A 24 10.15 11.54 6.30
N GLU A 25 10.09 12.84 6.57
CA GLU A 25 9.52 13.35 7.81
C GLU A 25 8.03 13.00 7.89
N ARG A 26 7.64 12.36 8.99
CA ARG A 26 6.26 11.92 9.25
C ARG A 26 5.68 12.68 10.42
N VAL A 27 4.38 12.89 10.39
CA VAL A 27 3.66 13.62 11.44
C VAL A 27 3.64 12.86 12.76
N THR A 28 3.72 11.53 12.70
CA THR A 28 3.69 10.64 13.86
C THR A 28 4.48 9.37 13.58
N ASP A 29 4.78 8.59 14.63
CA ASP A 29 5.35 7.25 14.53
C ASP A 29 4.25 6.17 14.54
N ASP A 30 4.65 4.90 14.39
CA ASP A 30 3.69 3.80 14.33
C ASP A 30 2.81 3.65 15.58
N ILE A 31 3.37 3.95 16.75
CA ILE A 31 2.67 3.83 18.03
C ILE A 31 1.66 4.97 18.16
N GLY A 32 2.10 6.20 17.87
CA GLY A 32 1.27 7.39 17.85
C GLY A 32 0.10 7.24 16.87
N LEU A 33 0.36 6.78 15.65
CA LEU A 33 -0.67 6.47 14.66
C LEU A 33 -1.71 5.49 15.22
N ALA A 34 -1.27 4.36 15.77
CA ALA A 34 -2.19 3.35 16.31
C ALA A 34 -3.01 3.87 17.50
N LEU A 35 -2.40 4.65 18.40
CA LEU A 35 -3.08 5.26 19.55
C LEU A 35 -4.15 6.25 19.09
N GLU A 36 -3.83 7.14 18.15
CA GLU A 36 -4.76 8.13 17.63
C GLU A 36 -5.91 7.48 16.86
N SER A 37 -5.62 6.52 15.99
CA SER A 37 -6.64 5.76 15.26
C SER A 37 -7.58 5.03 16.21
N ARG A 38 -7.06 4.41 17.28
CA ARG A 38 -7.87 3.74 18.30
C ARG A 38 -8.77 4.74 19.04
N GLN A 39 -8.23 5.89 19.44
CA GLN A 39 -9.01 6.94 20.12
C GLN A 39 -10.15 7.48 19.25
N ARG A 40 -10.01 7.42 17.93
CA ARG A 40 -11.03 7.80 16.95
C ARG A 40 -12.00 6.67 16.60
N GLY A 41 -11.90 5.50 17.25
CA GLY A 41 -12.80 4.37 17.03
C GLY A 41 -12.51 3.56 15.77
N MET A 42 -11.35 3.75 15.14
CA MET A 42 -10.95 2.92 13.99
C MET A 42 -10.66 1.49 14.43
N ARG A 43 -10.96 0.54 13.56
CA ARG A 43 -10.72 -0.88 13.81
C ARG A 43 -9.27 -1.27 13.54
N ALA A 44 -8.68 -0.72 12.49
CA ALA A 44 -7.34 -1.12 12.07
C ALA A 44 -6.57 -0.06 11.28
N VAL A 45 -5.25 -0.22 11.26
CA VAL A 45 -4.34 0.52 10.38
C VAL A 45 -3.36 -0.42 9.70
N LEU A 46 -2.98 -0.10 8.47
CA LEU A 46 -1.97 -0.81 7.70
C LEU A 46 -0.79 0.13 7.44
N LEU A 47 0.36 -0.23 8.00
CA LEU A 47 1.60 0.51 7.89
C LEU A 47 2.24 0.29 6.52
N LYS A 48 2.57 1.36 5.83
CA LYS A 48 3.31 1.37 4.57
C LYS A 48 4.60 2.18 4.73
N ALA A 49 5.67 1.65 4.16
CA ALA A 49 6.94 2.36 4.01
C ALA A 49 7.41 2.17 2.56
N HIS A 50 7.98 3.21 1.96
CA HIS A 50 8.59 3.09 0.63
C HIS A 50 9.89 2.30 0.66
N GLU A 51 10.51 2.22 1.83
CA GLU A 51 11.90 1.84 2.02
C GLU A 51 12.05 0.36 2.35
N HIS A 52 11.08 -0.23 3.05
CA HIS A 52 11.22 -1.59 3.57
C HIS A 52 9.85 -2.21 3.90
N ASP A 53 9.87 -3.50 4.20
CA ASP A 53 8.75 -4.22 4.81
C ASP A 53 8.33 -3.58 6.15
N THR A 54 7.03 -3.60 6.45
CA THR A 54 6.47 -3.07 7.72
C THR A 54 5.87 -4.15 8.61
N THR A 55 6.02 -5.44 8.30
CA THR A 55 5.42 -6.54 9.08
C THR A 55 6.02 -6.66 10.47
N GLY A 56 7.35 -6.50 10.60
CA GLY A 56 8.02 -6.48 11.90
C GLY A 56 7.54 -5.31 12.78
N ARG A 57 7.41 -4.12 12.20
CA ARG A 57 6.87 -2.92 12.87
C ARG A 57 5.44 -3.15 13.33
N ALA A 58 4.56 -3.64 12.45
CA ALA A 58 3.18 -3.95 12.78
C ALA A 58 3.07 -5.00 13.92
N ALA A 59 3.95 -6.01 13.94
CA ALA A 59 3.99 -7.00 15.01
C ALA A 59 4.34 -6.39 16.38
N LEU A 60 5.26 -5.41 16.43
CA LEU A 60 5.61 -4.69 17.66
C LEU A 60 4.47 -3.78 18.11
N VAL A 61 3.84 -3.03 17.20
CA VAL A 61 2.72 -2.13 17.52
C VAL A 61 1.55 -2.92 18.12
N ARG A 62 1.18 -4.06 17.54
CA ARG A 62 0.11 -4.92 18.09
C ARG A 62 0.35 -5.33 19.55
N ARG A 63 1.62 -5.48 19.97
CA ARG A 63 1.97 -5.80 21.36
C ARG A 63 1.85 -4.58 22.28
N GLN A 64 2.18 -3.40 21.77
CA GLN A 64 2.26 -2.18 22.56
C GLN A 64 0.93 -1.41 22.64
N VAL A 65 0.08 -1.54 21.62
CA VAL A 65 -1.18 -0.80 21.49
C VAL A 65 -2.36 -1.78 21.34
N PRO A 66 -2.80 -2.44 22.42
CA PRO A 66 -3.98 -3.30 22.38
C PRO A 66 -5.26 -2.49 22.05
N GLY A 67 -6.24 -3.15 21.44
CA GLY A 67 -7.53 -2.54 21.11
C GLY A 67 -7.61 -1.92 19.71
N ILE A 68 -6.57 -2.07 18.89
CA ILE A 68 -6.58 -1.78 17.45
C ILE A 68 -5.77 -2.84 16.70
N GLU A 69 -6.21 -3.24 15.51
CA GLU A 69 -5.42 -4.13 14.67
C GLU A 69 -4.39 -3.33 13.88
N THR A 70 -3.13 -3.77 13.89
CA THR A 70 -2.07 -3.18 13.06
C THR A 70 -1.53 -4.22 12.09
N PHE A 71 -1.54 -3.88 10.81
CA PHE A 71 -1.05 -4.72 9.72
C PHE A 71 0.15 -4.06 9.03
N GLY A 72 0.94 -4.87 8.35
CA GLY A 72 2.05 -4.41 7.52
C GLY A 72 1.97 -5.01 6.12
N GLY A 73 2.95 -4.64 5.30
CA GLY A 73 3.10 -5.11 3.93
C GLY A 73 4.47 -4.74 3.38
N ILE A 74 4.62 -4.84 2.06
CA ILE A 74 5.89 -4.55 1.38
C ILE A 74 5.68 -3.78 0.09
N VAL A 75 6.47 -2.73 -0.10
CA VAL A 75 6.54 -1.96 -1.35
C VAL A 75 7.75 -2.42 -2.15
N LEU A 76 7.52 -2.82 -3.41
CA LEU A 76 8.53 -3.43 -4.29
C LEU A 76 9.46 -2.41 -4.95
N ASN A 77 10.06 -1.53 -4.16
CA ASN A 77 11.09 -0.59 -4.60
C ASN A 77 12.48 -1.25 -4.62
N HIS A 78 13.47 -0.56 -5.20
CA HIS A 78 14.86 -1.02 -5.26
C HIS A 78 15.45 -1.38 -3.89
N SER A 79 15.00 -0.73 -2.82
CA SER A 79 15.47 -0.98 -1.45
C SER A 79 15.15 -2.38 -0.90
N VAL A 80 14.21 -3.10 -1.51
CA VAL A 80 13.90 -4.51 -1.18
C VAL A 80 14.29 -5.49 -2.31
N GLY A 81 15.10 -5.02 -3.27
CA GLY A 81 15.47 -5.77 -4.47
C GLY A 81 14.48 -5.62 -5.64
N GLY A 82 13.57 -4.66 -5.60
CA GLY A 82 12.62 -4.39 -6.68
C GLY A 82 11.45 -5.37 -6.72
N LEU A 83 11.09 -5.81 -7.93
CA LEU A 83 10.04 -6.81 -8.20
C LEU A 83 10.53 -8.21 -7.78
N ASN A 84 10.71 -8.41 -6.47
CA ASN A 84 11.38 -9.53 -5.84
C ASN A 84 10.36 -10.51 -5.20
N PRO A 85 10.12 -11.70 -5.78
CA PRO A 85 9.21 -12.70 -5.22
C PRO A 85 9.64 -13.23 -3.85
N GLN A 86 10.95 -13.38 -3.59
CA GLN A 86 11.46 -13.87 -2.31
C GLN A 86 11.16 -12.88 -1.16
N ALA A 87 11.22 -11.58 -1.44
CA ALA A 87 10.83 -10.56 -0.47
C ALA A 87 9.31 -10.60 -0.17
N VAL A 88 8.49 -10.87 -1.18
CA VAL A 88 7.04 -11.04 -1.02
C VAL A 88 6.70 -12.28 -0.19
N ASP A 89 7.32 -13.42 -0.49
CA ASP A 89 7.16 -14.66 0.29
C ASP A 89 7.54 -14.45 1.77
N GLY A 90 8.66 -13.79 2.04
CA GLY A 90 9.06 -13.40 3.39
C GLY A 90 8.02 -12.51 4.09
N CYS A 91 7.53 -11.47 3.40
CA CYS A 91 6.48 -10.59 3.92
C CYS A 91 5.20 -11.36 4.26
N ILE A 92 4.75 -12.26 3.39
CA ILE A 92 3.57 -13.12 3.61
C ILE A 92 3.77 -13.98 4.86
N LYS A 93 4.92 -14.66 4.99
CA LYS A 93 5.24 -15.53 6.14
C LYS A 93 5.29 -14.77 7.46
N LEU A 94 5.67 -13.49 7.43
CA LEU A 94 5.65 -12.60 8.60
C LEU A 94 4.26 -12.00 8.89
N GLY A 95 3.26 -12.32 8.08
CA GLY A 95 1.87 -11.90 8.28
C GLY A 95 1.48 -10.62 7.56
N GLY A 96 2.20 -10.25 6.49
CA GLY A 96 1.84 -9.16 5.59
C GLY A 96 0.43 -9.28 5.03
N ARG A 97 -0.17 -8.14 4.71
CA ARG A 97 -1.55 -8.05 4.18
C ARG A 97 -1.66 -7.25 2.88
N MET A 98 -0.57 -6.62 2.45
CA MET A 98 -0.55 -5.87 1.21
C MET A 98 0.83 -5.93 0.54
N VAL A 99 0.83 -6.10 -0.78
CA VAL A 99 2.01 -5.94 -1.64
C VAL A 99 1.73 -4.76 -2.55
N TRP A 100 2.54 -3.72 -2.47
CA TRP A 100 2.50 -2.62 -3.42
C TRP A 100 3.55 -2.84 -4.50
N MET A 101 3.12 -2.74 -5.74
CA MET A 101 4.03 -2.55 -6.87
C MET A 101 4.89 -1.29 -6.69
N PRO A 102 5.97 -1.13 -7.47
CA PRO A 102 6.94 -0.06 -7.24
C PRO A 102 6.30 1.32 -7.10
N THR A 103 6.85 2.14 -6.20
CA THR A 103 6.43 3.53 -6.00
C THR A 103 7.51 4.50 -6.44
N LEU A 104 8.53 4.74 -5.62
CA LEU A 104 9.59 5.71 -5.92
C LEU A 104 10.54 5.16 -6.98
N SER A 105 10.65 3.84 -7.05
CA SER A 105 11.46 3.14 -8.06
C SER A 105 10.69 2.84 -9.34
N ALA A 106 9.40 3.17 -9.44
CA ALA A 106 8.63 2.95 -10.66
C ALA A 106 9.16 3.82 -11.81
N ARG A 107 9.29 3.25 -13.01
CA ARG A 107 9.69 3.97 -14.22
C ARG A 107 8.81 5.18 -14.50
N HIS A 108 7.50 5.00 -14.35
CA HIS A 108 6.53 6.07 -14.54
C HIS A 108 6.69 7.19 -13.51
N HIS A 109 6.90 6.86 -12.23
CA HIS A 109 7.19 7.85 -11.19
C HIS A 109 8.45 8.66 -11.49
N ILE A 110 9.55 7.99 -11.82
CA ILE A 110 10.83 8.63 -12.13
C ILE A 110 10.69 9.52 -13.36
N GLY A 111 10.01 9.05 -14.40
CA GLY A 111 9.74 9.83 -15.61
C GLY A 111 8.89 11.08 -15.34
N PHE A 112 7.89 10.97 -14.47
CA PHE A 112 6.99 12.08 -14.13
C PHE A 112 7.65 13.14 -13.23
N PHE A 113 8.40 12.71 -12.20
CA PHE A 113 8.99 13.62 -11.20
C PHE A 113 10.45 13.99 -11.47
N GLY A 114 11.08 13.37 -12.47
CA GLY A 114 12.49 13.59 -12.81
C GLY A 114 13.48 12.95 -11.82
N GLY A 115 13.04 11.96 -11.04
CA GLY A 115 13.86 11.27 -10.04
C GLY A 115 13.04 10.38 -9.09
N SER A 116 13.72 9.62 -8.23
CA SER A 116 13.10 8.75 -7.22
C SER A 116 12.66 9.53 -5.96
N HIS A 117 12.10 10.72 -6.14
CA HIS A 117 11.79 11.66 -5.07
C HIS A 117 10.43 12.34 -5.23
N PHE A 118 9.79 12.70 -4.11
CA PHE A 118 8.58 13.53 -4.11
C PHE A 118 8.94 15.02 -4.09
N GLY A 119 8.88 15.67 -5.25
CA GLY A 119 8.99 17.12 -5.37
C GLY A 119 10.33 17.73 -4.91
N ALA A 120 10.38 19.06 -4.83
CA ALA A 120 11.61 19.81 -4.55
C ALA A 120 12.12 19.68 -3.10
N SER A 121 11.25 19.45 -2.12
CA SER A 121 11.62 19.35 -0.70
C SER A 121 12.45 18.10 -0.37
N MET A 122 12.33 17.05 -1.18
CA MET A 122 13.14 15.84 -1.06
C MET A 122 14.51 15.94 -1.71
N ARG A 123 14.71 16.82 -2.71
CA ARG A 123 16.04 17.04 -3.30
C ARG A 123 17.04 17.42 -2.21
N ALA A 124 16.68 18.34 -1.32
CA ALA A 124 17.58 18.83 -0.29
C ALA A 124 18.06 17.78 0.75
N ARG A 125 17.24 16.79 1.12
CA ARG A 125 17.65 15.70 2.03
C ARG A 125 18.38 14.57 1.29
N ALA A 126 18.00 14.27 0.04
CA ALA A 126 18.73 13.34 -0.82
C ALA A 126 20.14 13.87 -1.13
N ASP A 127 20.25 15.14 -1.51
CA ASP A 127 21.51 15.85 -1.80
C ASP A 127 22.48 15.88 -0.61
N ALA A 128 21.99 15.75 0.63
CA ALA A 128 22.80 15.73 1.84
C ALA A 128 23.52 14.38 2.08
N VAL A 129 22.98 13.27 1.56
CA VAL A 129 23.58 11.92 1.65
C VAL A 129 24.30 11.55 0.33
N GLU A 130 23.88 12.14 -0.79
CA GLU A 130 24.22 11.74 -2.16
C GLU A 130 25.52 12.36 -2.72
N ARG A 131 26.62 12.38 -1.94
CA ARG A 131 27.92 12.89 -2.45
C ARG A 131 29.14 12.01 -2.26
N LYS A 132 29.01 10.71 -1.97
CA LYS A 132 30.20 9.81 -1.90
C LYS A 132 30.06 8.40 -2.47
N THR A 133 28.91 7.97 -2.99
CA THR A 133 28.83 6.70 -3.74
C THR A 133 28.73 6.98 -5.24
N THR A 134 29.87 6.91 -5.91
CA THR A 134 30.05 7.14 -7.36
C THR A 134 29.31 6.14 -8.27
N GLU A 135 28.56 5.19 -7.71
CA GLU A 135 27.88 4.11 -8.44
C GLU A 135 26.35 4.18 -8.49
N HIS A 136 25.70 5.14 -7.82
CA HIS A 136 24.23 5.30 -7.89
C HIS A 136 23.77 6.16 -9.07
N LYS A 137 24.63 6.34 -10.09
CA LYS A 137 24.20 6.89 -11.38
C LYS A 137 23.24 5.90 -12.03
N THR A 138 21.97 6.30 -12.06
CA THR A 138 20.88 5.74 -12.88
C THR A 138 20.45 4.31 -12.53
N LEU A 139 19.85 4.10 -11.36
CA LEU A 139 18.94 2.96 -11.22
C LEU A 139 17.81 3.11 -12.25
N THR A 140 17.74 2.18 -13.20
CA THR A 140 16.68 2.14 -14.20
C THR A 140 15.35 1.96 -13.48
N GLY A 141 14.35 2.77 -13.87
CA GLY A 141 13.02 2.66 -13.29
C GLY A 141 12.38 1.30 -13.57
N LEU A 142 11.78 0.74 -12.53
CA LEU A 142 11.10 -0.56 -12.55
C LEU A 142 9.79 -0.45 -13.31
N SER A 143 9.53 -1.43 -14.17
CA SER A 143 8.24 -1.63 -14.84
C SER A 143 7.79 -3.06 -14.60
N VAL A 144 6.49 -3.27 -14.51
CA VAL A 144 5.92 -4.62 -14.41
C VAL A 144 5.84 -5.33 -15.76
N LEU A 145 6.14 -4.63 -16.85
CA LEU A 145 6.09 -5.13 -18.22
C LEU A 145 7.49 -5.24 -18.84
N ASP A 146 7.62 -6.18 -19.76
CA ASP A 146 8.79 -6.28 -20.64
C ASP A 146 8.71 -5.32 -21.84
N ALA A 147 9.67 -5.41 -22.75
CA ALA A 147 9.73 -4.58 -23.97
C ALA A 147 8.57 -4.84 -24.95
N HIS A 148 7.84 -5.95 -24.79
CA HIS A 148 6.71 -6.36 -25.63
C HIS A 148 5.36 -6.09 -24.95
N SER A 149 5.34 -5.33 -23.84
CA SER A 149 4.15 -5.06 -23.03
C SER A 149 3.52 -6.31 -22.39
N ALA A 150 4.29 -7.40 -22.25
CA ALA A 150 3.86 -8.58 -21.52
C ALA A 150 4.29 -8.50 -20.05
N LEU A 151 3.50 -9.11 -19.16
CA LEU A 151 3.81 -9.14 -17.73
C LEU A 151 5.10 -9.91 -17.48
N LEU A 152 6.02 -9.32 -16.70
CA LEU A 152 7.28 -9.97 -16.36
C LEU A 152 7.05 -11.29 -15.58
N PRO A 153 7.85 -12.34 -15.83
CA PRO A 153 7.72 -13.61 -15.12
C PRO A 153 7.77 -13.48 -13.59
N GLY A 154 8.67 -12.65 -13.06
CA GLY A 154 8.76 -12.40 -11.62
C GLY A 154 7.51 -11.71 -11.05
N VAL A 155 6.83 -10.88 -11.85
CA VAL A 155 5.55 -10.27 -11.43
C VAL A 155 4.44 -11.32 -11.41
N ARG A 156 4.40 -12.24 -12.38
CA ARG A 156 3.48 -13.38 -12.36
C ARG A 156 3.64 -14.21 -11.09
N GLU A 157 4.87 -14.56 -10.71
CA GLU A 157 5.16 -15.29 -9.46
C GLU A 157 4.67 -14.52 -8.22
N ILE A 158 4.87 -13.20 -8.18
CA ILE A 158 4.34 -12.34 -7.10
C ILE A 158 2.81 -12.41 -7.04
N LEU A 159 2.11 -12.39 -8.18
CA LEU A 159 0.65 -12.47 -8.23
C LEU A 159 0.14 -13.85 -7.77
N GLU A 160 0.86 -14.92 -8.08
CA GLU A 160 0.58 -16.28 -7.59
C GLU A 160 0.74 -16.35 -6.06
N LEU A 161 1.81 -15.77 -5.51
CA LEU A 161 2.02 -15.66 -4.05
C LEU A 161 0.90 -14.86 -3.37
N ILE A 162 0.51 -13.72 -3.95
CA ILE A 162 -0.60 -12.89 -3.46
C ILE A 162 -1.92 -13.68 -3.47
N THR A 163 -2.17 -14.45 -4.53
CA THR A 163 -3.37 -15.28 -4.67
C THR A 163 -3.39 -16.40 -3.63
N ALA A 164 -2.28 -17.12 -3.47
CA ALA A 164 -2.14 -18.21 -2.50
C ALA A 164 -2.32 -17.73 -1.05
N ALA A 165 -1.85 -16.51 -0.74
CA ALA A 165 -1.97 -15.91 0.58
C ALA A 165 -3.27 -15.14 0.81
N ASP A 166 -4.08 -14.91 -0.24
CA ASP A 166 -5.28 -14.07 -0.22
C ASP A 166 -5.05 -12.66 0.39
N ILE A 167 -3.95 -12.02 -0.02
CA ILE A 167 -3.61 -10.66 0.42
C ILE A 167 -3.87 -9.63 -0.68
N CYS A 168 -3.76 -8.35 -0.35
CA CYS A 168 -4.07 -7.27 -1.28
C CYS A 168 -2.89 -6.96 -2.22
N LEU A 169 -3.17 -6.87 -3.52
CA LEU A 169 -2.30 -6.23 -4.50
C LEU A 169 -2.61 -4.74 -4.57
N SER A 170 -1.59 -3.90 -4.61
CA SER A 170 -1.75 -2.47 -4.87
C SER A 170 -0.84 -2.01 -6.01
N THR A 171 -1.35 -1.12 -6.87
CA THR A 171 -0.70 -0.75 -8.13
C THR A 171 0.52 0.16 -7.97
N GLY A 172 0.71 0.78 -6.82
CA GLY A 172 1.83 1.71 -6.62
C GLY A 172 1.79 2.86 -7.62
N HIS A 173 2.93 3.24 -8.19
CA HIS A 173 3.07 4.38 -9.08
C HIS A 173 3.28 3.97 -10.55
N LEU A 174 2.71 2.86 -10.96
CA LEU A 174 2.76 2.39 -12.35
C LEU A 174 1.97 3.34 -13.28
N SER A 175 2.31 3.31 -14.57
CA SER A 175 1.54 4.02 -15.60
C SER A 175 0.18 3.36 -15.84
N LEU A 176 -0.80 4.10 -16.37
CA LEU A 176 -2.12 3.55 -16.70
C LEU A 176 -2.06 2.30 -17.63
N PRO A 177 -1.22 2.26 -18.69
CA PRO A 177 -1.06 1.05 -19.50
C PRO A 177 -0.57 -0.16 -18.68
N GLU A 178 0.42 0.04 -17.80
CA GLU A 178 0.90 -1.01 -16.91
C GLU A 178 -0.18 -1.48 -15.94
N ILE A 179 -0.96 -0.55 -15.38
CA ILE A 179 -2.07 -0.86 -14.46
C ILE A 179 -3.13 -1.71 -15.15
N ARG A 180 -3.53 -1.36 -16.38
CA ARG A 180 -4.53 -2.12 -17.14
C ARG A 180 -4.09 -3.57 -17.38
N VAL A 181 -2.83 -3.77 -17.79
CA VAL A 181 -2.27 -5.12 -17.98
C VAL A 181 -2.18 -5.86 -16.66
N LEU A 182 -1.64 -5.21 -15.61
CA LEU A 182 -1.49 -5.82 -14.29
C LEU A 182 -2.84 -6.27 -13.71
N VAL A 183 -3.87 -5.43 -13.76
CA VAL A 183 -5.20 -5.75 -13.22
C VAL A 183 -5.79 -6.94 -13.97
N LYS A 184 -5.76 -6.93 -15.30
CA LYS A 184 -6.26 -8.02 -16.13
C LYS A 184 -5.55 -9.36 -15.82
N GLU A 185 -4.22 -9.35 -15.80
CA GLU A 185 -3.44 -10.56 -15.51
C GLU A 185 -3.63 -11.04 -14.06
N ALA A 186 -3.64 -10.12 -13.08
CA ALA A 186 -3.88 -10.45 -11.68
C ALA A 186 -5.24 -11.12 -11.48
N ARG A 187 -6.29 -10.61 -12.13
CA ARG A 187 -7.62 -11.24 -12.12
C ARG A 187 -7.59 -12.62 -12.78
N SER A 188 -6.91 -12.77 -13.91
CA SER A 188 -6.76 -14.07 -14.59
C SER A 188 -6.02 -15.11 -13.74
N ILE A 189 -5.07 -14.69 -12.90
CA ILE A 189 -4.30 -15.57 -12.00
C ILE A 189 -5.12 -15.92 -10.73
N GLY A 190 -6.11 -15.08 -10.37
CA GLY A 190 -7.00 -15.33 -9.24
C GLY A 190 -6.87 -14.32 -8.09
N VAL A 191 -6.14 -13.23 -8.28
CA VAL A 191 -6.03 -12.17 -7.27
C VAL A 191 -7.41 -11.54 -7.05
N ARG A 192 -7.91 -11.65 -5.82
CA ARG A 192 -9.25 -11.17 -5.44
C ARG A 192 -9.26 -9.71 -5.00
N LYS A 193 -8.19 -9.26 -4.34
CA LYS A 193 -8.10 -7.97 -3.67
C LYS A 193 -7.09 -7.10 -4.40
N ILE A 194 -7.60 -6.16 -5.21
CA ILE A 194 -6.77 -5.25 -6.02
C ILE A 194 -7.14 -3.81 -5.67
N LEU A 195 -6.14 -3.02 -5.28
CA LEU A 195 -6.28 -1.60 -4.94
C LEU A 195 -5.55 -0.74 -5.95
N ILE A 196 -6.27 0.14 -6.64
CA ILE A 196 -5.68 1.18 -7.49
C ILE A 196 -5.23 2.33 -6.60
N THR A 197 -3.91 2.52 -6.53
CA THR A 197 -3.27 3.58 -5.75
C THR A 197 -3.53 4.96 -6.37
N HIS A 198 -4.03 5.88 -5.55
CA HIS A 198 -4.14 7.31 -5.86
C HIS A 198 -4.61 7.67 -7.31
N PRO A 199 -5.74 7.12 -7.82
CA PRO A 199 -6.18 7.30 -9.20
C PRO A 199 -6.61 8.74 -9.52
N ASP A 200 -6.70 9.61 -8.52
CA ASP A 200 -7.02 11.03 -8.71
C ASP A 200 -5.78 11.92 -8.82
N LEU A 201 -4.58 11.43 -8.43
CA LEU A 201 -3.33 12.19 -8.55
C LEU A 201 -2.92 12.35 -10.02
N ALA A 202 -2.36 13.52 -10.34
CA ALA A 202 -1.84 13.82 -11.68
C ALA A 202 -0.84 12.78 -12.21
N LEU A 203 -0.08 12.15 -11.30
CA LEU A 203 0.83 11.04 -11.62
C LEU A 203 0.10 9.91 -12.35
N SER A 204 -1.10 9.51 -11.89
CA SER A 204 -1.83 8.38 -12.47
C SER A 204 -2.37 8.68 -13.88
N GLY A 205 -2.62 9.96 -14.19
CA GLY A 205 -3.18 10.41 -15.45
C GLY A 205 -4.60 9.88 -15.75
N MET A 206 -5.30 9.27 -14.77
CA MET A 206 -6.56 8.60 -15.03
C MET A 206 -7.74 9.56 -15.19
N SER A 207 -8.55 9.30 -16.22
CA SER A 207 -9.89 9.87 -16.36
C SER A 207 -10.88 9.14 -15.44
N LEU A 208 -12.09 9.70 -15.28
CA LEU A 208 -13.17 9.01 -14.57
C LEU A 208 -13.57 7.71 -15.28
N GLU A 209 -13.52 7.69 -16.61
CA GLU A 209 -13.83 6.51 -17.42
C GLU A 209 -12.79 5.40 -17.18
N ASP A 210 -11.50 5.74 -17.11
CA ASP A 210 -10.45 4.77 -16.75
C ASP A 210 -10.71 4.16 -15.37
N GLN A 211 -11.07 5.00 -14.40
CA GLN A 211 -11.38 4.55 -13.04
C GLN A 211 -12.60 3.63 -13.00
N GLN A 212 -13.66 3.98 -13.74
CA GLN A 212 -14.87 3.15 -13.86
C GLN A 212 -14.57 1.80 -14.52
N ALA A 213 -13.73 1.78 -15.57
CA ALA A 213 -13.31 0.55 -16.21
C ALA A 213 -12.53 -0.36 -15.24
N LEU A 214 -11.54 0.18 -14.51
CA LEU A 214 -10.79 -0.59 -13.52
C LEU A 214 -11.68 -1.10 -12.37
N ALA A 215 -12.67 -0.31 -11.95
CA ALA A 215 -13.65 -0.74 -10.96
C ALA A 215 -14.55 -1.88 -11.49
N ALA A 216 -14.96 -1.80 -12.76
CA ALA A 216 -15.73 -2.87 -13.41
C ALA A 216 -14.93 -4.18 -13.53
N ASP A 217 -13.60 -4.09 -13.64
CA ASP A 217 -12.70 -5.25 -13.60
C ASP A 217 -12.49 -5.83 -12.18
N GLY A 218 -13.14 -5.24 -11.17
CA GLY A 218 -13.13 -5.71 -9.78
C GLY A 218 -12.06 -5.09 -8.90
N ALA A 219 -11.43 -3.98 -9.33
CA ALA A 219 -10.49 -3.25 -8.49
C ALA A 219 -11.22 -2.24 -7.56
N ILE A 220 -10.63 -2.00 -6.40
CA ILE A 220 -11.04 -0.96 -5.45
C ILE A 220 -10.19 0.29 -5.72
N LEU A 221 -10.81 1.47 -5.67
CA LEU A 221 -10.12 2.75 -5.93
C LEU A 221 -9.78 3.46 -4.62
N GLU A 222 -8.50 3.78 -4.40
CA GLU A 222 -8.04 4.56 -3.25
C GLU A 222 -8.30 6.06 -3.44
N LYS A 223 -9.32 6.63 -2.80
CA LYS A 223 -9.70 8.03 -3.01
C LYS A 223 -8.96 9.01 -2.11
N ASP A 224 -8.21 9.94 -2.71
CA ASP A 224 -7.47 10.98 -2.00
C ASP A 224 -8.31 12.24 -1.80
N SER A 225 -8.47 12.66 -0.54
CA SER A 225 -9.35 13.76 -0.14
C SER A 225 -8.85 15.16 -0.56
N ARG A 226 -7.55 15.32 -0.88
CA ARG A 226 -6.98 16.62 -1.29
C ARG A 226 -7.23 16.95 -2.75
N GLU A 227 -7.15 15.98 -3.66
CA GLU A 227 -7.31 16.21 -5.10
C GLU A 227 -8.80 16.23 -5.52
N SER A 228 -9.64 15.41 -4.88
CA SER A 228 -11.09 15.35 -5.15
C SER A 228 -11.78 16.70 -4.94
N ARG A 229 -11.29 17.54 -4.02
CA ARG A 229 -11.76 18.92 -3.83
C ARG A 229 -11.37 19.87 -4.98
N ARG A 230 -10.25 19.64 -5.67
CA ARG A 230 -9.82 20.49 -6.80
C ARG A 230 -10.60 20.19 -8.07
N ARG A 231 -11.01 18.93 -8.30
CA ARG A 231 -11.82 18.52 -9.46
C ARG A 231 -13.32 18.80 -9.31
N THR A 232 -13.83 18.96 -8.08
CA THR A 232 -15.27 19.16 -7.80
C THR A 232 -15.72 20.62 -7.70
N SER A 233 -14.83 21.59 -7.93
CA SER A 233 -15.20 23.02 -8.03
C SER A 233 -16.06 23.32 -9.28
N GLY A 234 -16.17 22.37 -10.21
CA GLY A 234 -17.18 22.35 -11.27
C GLY A 234 -18.45 21.58 -10.86
N ARG A 235 -19.39 22.28 -10.21
CA ARG A 235 -20.84 21.97 -10.19
C ARG A 235 -21.27 20.53 -9.82
N TRP A 236 -20.82 19.99 -8.68
CA TRP A 236 -21.46 18.81 -8.06
C TRP A 236 -21.46 18.91 -6.53
N SER A 237 -22.27 19.82 -5.96
CA SER A 237 -22.30 20.05 -4.50
C SER A 237 -23.60 19.67 -3.78
N ARG A 238 -24.56 18.96 -4.39
CA ARG A 238 -25.84 18.66 -3.71
C ARG A 238 -26.44 17.26 -3.83
N LYS A 239 -25.77 16.26 -4.43
CA LYS A 239 -26.38 14.92 -4.58
C LYS A 239 -25.65 13.71 -3.97
N ILE A 240 -24.44 13.84 -3.42
CA ILE A 240 -23.82 12.75 -2.64
C ILE A 240 -24.15 12.94 -1.15
N GLN A 241 -25.44 13.04 -0.84
CA GLN A 241 -25.96 12.95 0.53
C GLN A 241 -26.88 11.73 0.71
N GLN A 242 -27.17 11.00 -0.36
CA GLN A 242 -27.98 9.78 -0.36
C GLN A 242 -27.46 8.85 -1.46
N GLY A 243 -26.73 7.79 -1.08
CA GLY A 243 -26.20 6.81 -2.02
C GLY A 243 -25.26 5.83 -1.32
N SER A 244 -25.75 4.63 -1.08
CA SER A 244 -25.17 3.54 -0.30
C SER A 244 -23.76 3.11 -0.71
N TRP A 245 -22.90 2.88 0.28
CA TRP A 245 -21.63 2.15 0.12
C TRP A 245 -21.78 0.74 0.70
N GLU A 246 -21.95 -0.26 -0.18
CA GLU A 246 -21.84 -1.68 0.17
C GLU A 246 -20.44 -2.22 -0.15
N SER A 247 -19.42 -1.83 0.61
CA SER A 247 -18.06 -2.41 0.45
C SER A 247 -17.48 -3.06 1.72
N THR A 248 -18.24 -3.19 2.80
CA THR A 248 -17.76 -3.82 4.04
C THR A 248 -17.88 -5.36 4.08
N ARG A 249 -18.68 -5.98 3.21
CA ARG A 249 -18.90 -7.45 3.26
C ARG A 249 -17.70 -8.29 2.81
N GLY A 250 -16.81 -7.74 1.99
CA GLY A 250 -15.63 -8.48 1.48
C GLY A 250 -14.50 -8.66 2.51
N PHE A 251 -14.56 -7.98 3.66
CA PHE A 251 -13.49 -7.99 4.67
C PHE A 251 -13.87 -8.74 5.97
N GLU A 252 -15.16 -9.06 6.16
CA GLU A 252 -15.68 -9.73 7.37
C GLU A 252 -15.21 -11.19 7.51
N GLU A 253 -14.80 -11.83 6.42
CA GLU A 253 -14.38 -13.24 6.43
C GLU A 253 -12.91 -13.45 6.87
N VAL A 254 -12.11 -12.38 6.93
CA VAL A 254 -10.65 -12.43 7.12
C VAL A 254 -10.21 -12.57 8.59
N THR A 255 -11.10 -12.36 9.57
CA THR A 255 -10.71 -12.35 11.00
C THR A 255 -11.19 -13.53 11.83
N ARG A 256 -11.92 -14.48 11.23
CA ARG A 256 -12.46 -15.65 11.94
C ARG A 256 -11.64 -16.92 11.78
N ARG A 257 -10.32 -16.89 12.00
CA ARG A 257 -9.57 -18.13 12.33
C ARG A 257 -8.47 -17.82 13.35
N ARG A 258 -8.78 -18.05 14.63
CA ARG A 258 -7.79 -18.15 15.72
C ARG A 258 -7.49 -19.62 15.95
N THR A 259 -6.24 -20.05 15.74
CA THR A 259 -5.70 -21.26 16.39
C THR A 259 -4.79 -20.82 17.54
N PRO A 260 -5.00 -21.28 18.78
CA PRO A 260 -4.10 -21.00 19.87
C PRO A 260 -2.93 -21.99 19.83
N HIS A 261 -1.76 -21.57 19.35
CA HIS A 261 -0.53 -22.31 19.59
C HIS A 261 0.02 -21.92 20.96
N ARG A 262 -0.25 -22.78 21.95
CA ARG A 262 0.34 -22.73 23.29
C ARG A 262 1.74 -23.30 23.21
N TRP A 263 2.76 -22.44 23.22
CA TRP A 263 4.16 -22.85 23.28
C TRP A 263 4.50 -23.15 24.76
N GLN A 264 4.72 -24.43 25.10
CA GLN A 264 5.32 -24.84 26.37
C GLN A 264 6.74 -25.33 26.09
N GLY A 265 7.71 -24.40 26.14
CA GLY A 265 9.13 -24.74 26.18
C GLY A 265 9.59 -24.79 27.64
N ARG A 266 9.69 -25.98 28.23
CA ARG A 266 10.43 -26.19 29.47
C ARG A 266 11.91 -26.13 29.14
N ILE A 267 12.64 -25.21 29.77
CA ILE A 267 14.11 -25.26 29.81
C ILE A 267 14.44 -26.34 30.85
N ALA A 268 14.81 -27.52 30.38
CA ALA A 268 15.40 -28.56 31.21
C ALA A 268 16.86 -28.18 31.46
N GLY A 269 17.22 -27.97 32.72
CA GLY A 269 18.60 -27.89 33.16
C GLY A 269 19.22 -29.28 33.31
N SER A 270 20.48 -29.39 32.92
CA SER A 270 21.47 -30.41 33.30
C SER A 270 22.75 -30.05 32.52
N ALA A 271 23.95 -29.93 33.08
CA ALA A 271 24.49 -30.08 34.42
C ALA A 271 25.72 -29.15 34.51
#